data_AF-A0A2V5X1W4-F1
#
_entry.id   AF-A0A2V5X1W4-F1
#
_cell.length_a   1.000
_cell.length_b   1.000
_cell.length_c   1.000
_cell.angle_alpha   90.00
_cell.angle_beta   90.00
_cell.angle_gamma   90.00
#
_symmetry.space_group_name_H-M   'P 1'
#
loop_
_entity.id
_entity.type
_entity.pdbx_description
1 polymer ?
#
loop_
_entity_poly.entity_id
_entity_poly.type
_entity_poly.pdbx_seq_one_letter_code
_entity_poly.pdbx_strand_id
1 'polypeptide(L)'
;MRGANLLAIAALPFFPVVPTSSTTVATTGFAGRGSRDTFVTWPIWTGWLALDAARSLFGLKELQGRSETSIKFLEMLGVAATYRSQRITLGKYRNFTPAAAM
;
A
#
# COMPACT_ATOMS: atom_id res chain seq x y z
N MET A 1 -4.90 -1.58 -23.32
CA MET A 1 -5.42 -1.11 -22.02
C MET A 1 -5.02 0.34 -21.80
N ARG A 2 -5.92 1.31 -22.00
CA ARG A 2 -5.61 2.74 -21.73
C ARG A 2 -5.97 3.14 -20.29
N GLY A 3 -7.10 2.67 -19.77
CA GLY A 3 -7.57 3.00 -18.42
C GLY A 3 -6.64 2.52 -17.30
N ALA A 4 -6.18 1.27 -17.36
CA ALA A 4 -5.24 0.73 -16.37
C ALA A 4 -3.91 1.50 -16.35
N ASN A 5 -3.40 1.90 -17.52
CA ASN A 5 -2.18 2.68 -17.62
C ASN A 5 -2.38 4.11 -17.07
N LEU A 6 -3.52 4.74 -17.37
CA LEU A 6 -3.85 6.05 -16.82
C LEU A 6 -3.96 6.01 -15.29
N LEU A 7 -4.60 4.97 -14.75
CA LEU A 7 -4.71 4.78 -13.31
C LEU A 7 -3.34 4.55 -12.67
N ALA A 8 -2.47 3.77 -13.32
CA ALA A 8 -1.09 3.59 -12.86
C ALA A 8 -0.30 4.90 -12.84
N ILE A 9 -0.47 5.77 -13.84
CA ILE A 9 0.15 7.10 -13.88
C ILE A 9 -0.39 7.99 -12.74
N ALA A 10 -1.71 8.00 -12.55
CA ALA A 10 -2.36 8.76 -11.47
C ALA A 10 -1.95 8.27 -10.07
N ALA A 11 -1.54 7.00 -9.96
CA ALA A 11 -1.10 6.39 -8.71
C ALA A 11 0.36 6.70 -8.34
N LEU A 12 1.19 7.17 -9.29
CA LEU A 12 2.62 7.45 -9.07
C LEU A 12 2.93 8.38 -7.89
N PRO A 13 2.13 9.44 -7.61
CA PRO A 13 2.38 10.28 -6.44
C PRO A 13 2.29 9.52 -5.11
N PHE A 14 1.45 8.48 -5.03
CA PHE A 14 1.21 7.70 -3.82
C PHE A 14 2.12 6.48 -3.69
N PHE A 15 2.39 5.82 -4.82
CA PHE A 15 3.14 4.57 -4.89
C PHE A 15 4.36 4.72 -5.81
N PRO A 16 5.27 5.68 -5.55
CA PRO A 16 6.47 5.80 -6.36
C PRO A 16 7.28 4.50 -6.28
N VAL A 17 7.82 4.11 -7.43
CA VAL A 17 8.68 2.92 -7.57
C VAL A 17 10.12 3.41 -7.69
N VAL A 18 10.95 3.03 -6.72
CA VAL A 18 12.36 3.44 -6.66
C VAL A 18 13.28 2.22 -6.81
N PRO A 19 14.34 2.30 -7.62
CA PRO A 19 15.37 1.28 -7.64
C PRO A 19 16.04 1.15 -6.26
N THR A 20 16.20 -0.08 -5.79
CA THR A 20 16.92 -0.39 -4.54
C THR A 20 18.21 -1.14 -4.78
N SER A 21 18.38 -1.73 -5.96
CA SER A 21 19.63 -2.30 -6.45
C SER A 21 19.61 -2.35 -7.98
N SER A 22 20.64 -2.93 -8.60
CA SER A 22 20.68 -3.18 -10.05
C SER A 22 19.56 -4.08 -10.57
N THR A 23 18.91 -4.87 -9.69
CA THR A 23 17.89 -5.86 -10.09
C THR A 23 16.58 -5.76 -9.31
N THR A 24 16.48 -4.82 -8.34
CA THR A 24 15.32 -4.72 -7.46
C THR A 24 14.78 -3.30 -7.38
N VAL A 25 13.47 -3.22 -7.15
CA VAL A 25 12.75 -1.98 -6.89
C VAL A 25 11.95 -2.12 -5.60
N ALA A 26 11.68 -1.00 -4.94
CA ALA A 26 10.70 -0.88 -3.87
C ALA A 26 9.60 0.07 -4.28
N THR A 27 8.39 -0.15 -3.76
CA THR A 27 7.23 0.70 -3.97
C THR A 27 6.74 1.18 -2.62
N THR A 28 6.58 2.49 -2.44
CA THR A 28 6.01 3.04 -1.20
C THR A 28 4.63 2.42 -0.94
N GLY A 29 4.28 2.15 0.32
CA GLY A 29 3.03 1.47 0.67
C GLY A 29 3.05 -0.05 0.47
N PHE A 30 4.18 -0.62 0.05
CA PHE A 30 4.37 -2.07 -0.02
C PHE A 30 5.47 -2.51 0.96
N ALA A 31 5.22 -3.61 1.66
CA ALA A 31 6.18 -4.21 2.59
C ALA A 31 6.56 -5.64 2.18
N GLY A 32 7.81 -6.02 2.47
CA GLY A 32 8.38 -7.35 2.26
C GLY A 32 9.12 -7.53 0.91
N ARG A 33 9.56 -8.75 0.60
CA ARG A 33 10.41 -9.06 -0.58
C ARG A 33 9.88 -10.23 -1.42
N GLY A 34 9.70 -10.00 -2.72
CA GLY A 34 9.36 -11.04 -3.70
C GLY A 34 7.86 -11.35 -3.82
N SER A 35 7.49 -12.45 -4.48
CA SER A 35 6.07 -12.75 -4.76
C SER A 35 5.34 -13.43 -3.60
N ARG A 36 6.06 -13.97 -2.61
CA ARG A 36 5.48 -14.68 -1.45
C ARG A 36 5.43 -13.84 -0.19
N ASP A 37 6.07 -12.68 -0.20
CA ASP A 37 6.18 -11.81 0.97
C ASP A 37 6.07 -10.36 0.51
N THR A 38 5.05 -10.01 -0.27
CA THR A 38 4.77 -8.61 -0.56
C THR A 38 3.34 -8.31 -0.19
N PHE A 39 3.15 -7.34 0.69
CA PHE A 39 1.86 -6.93 1.21
C PHE A 39 1.66 -5.44 0.97
N VAL A 40 0.41 -5.05 0.83
CA VAL A 40 -0.05 -3.66 0.80
C VAL A 40 -1.13 -3.51 1.86
N THR A 41 -1.05 -2.44 2.64
CA THR A 41 -2.04 -2.12 3.67
C THR A 41 -2.76 -0.83 3.28
N TRP A 42 -4.08 -0.93 3.20
CA TRP A 42 -5.00 0.12 2.78
C TRP A 42 -5.65 0.75 4.01
N PRO A 43 -5.36 2.03 4.32
CA PRO A 43 -6.10 2.78 5.32
C PRO A 43 -7.46 3.22 4.77
N ILE A 44 -8.50 3.09 5.58
CA ILE A 44 -9.82 3.69 5.37
C ILE A 44 -9.93 4.86 6.33
N TRP A 45 -9.90 6.08 5.82
CA TRP A 45 -9.91 7.31 6.63
C TRP A 45 -11.28 8.00 6.60
N THR A 46 -11.56 8.82 7.61
CA THR A 46 -12.91 9.36 7.87
C THR A 46 -13.17 10.76 7.29
N GLY A 47 -12.12 11.48 6.89
CA GLY A 47 -12.21 12.86 6.40
C GLY A 47 -11.63 13.08 5.00
N TRP A 48 -11.75 14.30 4.48
CA TRP A 48 -11.01 14.66 3.27
C TRP A 48 -9.53 14.82 3.58
N LEU A 49 -8.67 14.16 2.80
CA LEU A 49 -7.23 14.32 2.89
C LEU A 49 -6.73 15.10 1.68
N ALA A 50 -5.85 16.06 1.95
CA ALA A 50 -5.03 16.64 0.91
C ALA A 50 -4.09 15.56 0.33
N LEU A 51 -3.65 15.76 -0.91
CA LEU A 51 -2.89 14.77 -1.67
C LEU A 51 -1.56 14.38 -0.98
N ASP A 52 -0.88 15.35 -0.37
CA ASP A 52 0.32 15.17 0.45
C ASP A 52 0.05 14.38 1.74
N ALA A 53 -1.03 14.67 2.45
CA ALA A 53 -1.42 13.90 3.63
C ALA A 53 -1.70 12.43 3.29
N ALA A 54 -2.42 12.18 2.19
CA ALA A 54 -2.66 10.82 1.69
C ALA A 54 -1.35 10.11 1.31
N ARG A 55 -0.40 10.80 0.66
CA ARG A 55 0.94 10.26 0.35
C ARG A 55 1.69 9.84 1.61
N SER A 56 1.71 10.69 2.63
CA SER A 56 2.33 10.37 3.93
C SER A 56 1.66 9.16 4.59
N LEU A 57 0.33 9.08 4.53
CA LEU A 57 -0.42 7.98 5.11
C LEU A 57 -0.08 6.63 4.45
N PHE A 58 -0.05 6.57 3.12
CA PHE A 58 0.34 5.34 2.41
C PHE A 58 1.80 4.93 2.69
N GLY A 59 2.69 5.90 2.91
CA GLY A 59 4.10 5.65 3.24
C GLY A 59 4.38 5.33 4.70
N LEU A 60 3.38 5.42 5.59
CA LEU A 60 3.58 5.30 7.03
C LEU A 60 3.96 3.87 7.42
N LYS A 61 5.16 3.71 7.99
CA LYS A 61 5.74 2.39 8.28
C LYS A 61 4.89 1.60 9.29
N GLU A 62 4.28 2.31 10.23
CA GLU A 62 3.40 1.77 11.26
C GLU A 62 2.21 1.06 10.64
N LEU A 63 1.65 1.57 9.54
CA LEU A 63 0.54 0.93 8.82
C LEU A 63 1.02 -0.23 7.93
N GLN A 64 2.23 -0.13 7.36
CA GLN A 64 2.78 -1.17 6.49
C GLN A 64 3.45 -2.32 7.26
N GLY A 65 3.60 -2.19 8.58
CA GLY A 65 4.23 -3.17 9.46
C GLY A 65 3.39 -4.45 9.63
N ARG A 66 4.02 -5.58 9.96
CA ARG A 66 3.30 -6.87 10.04
C ARG A 66 2.28 -6.96 11.17
N SER A 67 2.53 -6.24 12.27
CA SER A 67 1.69 -6.25 13.47
C SER A 67 0.42 -5.42 13.29
N GLU A 68 -0.62 -5.76 14.06
CA GLU A 68 -1.81 -4.94 14.19
C GLU A 68 -1.43 -3.53 14.65
N THR A 69 -2.09 -2.52 14.07
CA THR A 69 -1.88 -1.13 14.46
C THR A 69 -2.82 -0.80 15.61
N SER A 70 -2.32 -0.11 16.65
CA SER A 70 -3.15 0.31 17.76
C SER A 70 -4.33 1.17 17.29
N ILE A 71 -5.55 0.85 17.74
CA ILE A 71 -6.76 1.61 17.44
C ILE A 71 -6.56 3.10 17.76
N LYS A 72 -5.98 3.41 18.92
CA LYS A 72 -5.71 4.80 19.33
C LYS A 72 -4.80 5.55 18.36
N PHE A 73 -3.82 4.85 17.77
CA PHE A 73 -2.93 5.43 16.75
C PHE A 73 -3.69 5.68 15.44
N LEU A 74 -4.55 4.74 15.02
CA LEU A 74 -5.39 4.92 13.85
C LEU A 74 -6.35 6.12 14.01
N GLU A 75 -7.00 6.23 15.17
CA GLU A 75 -7.90 7.35 15.50
C GLU A 75 -7.18 8.70 15.42
N MET A 76 -5.95 8.79 15.95
CA MET A 76 -5.14 10.01 15.88
C MET A 76 -4.82 10.44 14.44
N LEU A 77 -4.75 9.49 13.50
CA LEU A 77 -4.51 9.75 12.08
C LEU A 77 -5.80 9.98 11.29
N GLY A 78 -6.98 9.90 11.93
CA GLY A 78 -8.27 9.92 11.24
C GLY A 78 -8.52 8.67 10.40
N VAL A 79 -7.91 7.54 10.75
CA VAL A 79 -8.07 6.23 10.10
C VAL A 79 -9.07 5.40 10.90
N ALA A 80 -10.15 4.96 10.25
CA ALA A 80 -11.17 4.10 10.85
C ALA A 80 -10.79 2.61 10.80
N ALA A 81 -10.07 2.18 9.77
CA ALA A 81 -9.68 0.78 9.61
C ALA A 81 -8.47 0.64 8.70
N THR A 82 -7.77 -0.48 8.83
CA THR A 82 -6.75 -0.93 7.88
C THR A 82 -7.08 -2.31 7.34
N TYR A 83 -6.87 -2.49 6.05
CA TYR A 83 -7.04 -3.79 5.39
C TYR A 83 -5.78 -4.17 4.63
N ARG A 84 -5.40 -5.44 4.69
CA ARG A 84 -4.19 -5.94 4.04
C ARG A 84 -4.50 -6.95 2.96
N SER A 85 -3.81 -6.78 1.83
CA SER A 85 -3.75 -7.77 0.75
C SER A 85 -2.31 -8.24 0.54
N GLN A 86 -2.14 -9.50 0.18
CA GLN A 86 -0.88 -10.04 -0.31
C GLN A 86 -0.84 -9.95 -1.83
N ARG A 87 0.28 -9.50 -2.38
CA ARG A 87 0.58 -9.62 -3.80
C ARG A 87 1.04 -11.04 -4.09
N ILE A 88 0.30 -11.75 -4.93
CA ILE A 88 0.61 -13.11 -5.37
C ILE A 88 0.93 -13.15 -6.87
N THR A 89 1.60 -14.21 -7.31
CA THR A 89 1.84 -14.46 -8.74
C THR A 89 1.11 -15.72 -9.16
N LEU A 90 0.19 -15.59 -10.12
CA LEU A 90 -0.57 -16.69 -10.71
C LEU A 90 -0.23 -16.77 -12.20
N GLY A 91 0.63 -17.72 -12.57
CA GLY A 91 1.22 -17.79 -13.90
C GLY A 91 2.00 -16.51 -14.23
N LYS A 92 1.58 -15.80 -15.29
CA LYS A 92 2.19 -14.53 -15.70
C LYS A 92 1.60 -13.28 -15.03
N TYR A 93 0.55 -13.45 -14.22
CA TYR A 93 -0.19 -12.32 -13.64
C TYR A 93 0.23 -12.08 -12.19
N ARG A 94 0.37 -10.81 -11.84
CA ARG A 94 0.52 -10.35 -10.45
C ARG A 94 -0.83 -9.87 -9.98
N ASN A 95 -1.37 -10.52 -8.96
CA ASN A 95 -2.69 -10.25 -8.40
C ASN A 95 -2.58 -9.93 -6.91
N PHE A 96 -3.67 -9.44 -6.32
CA PHE A 96 -3.82 -9.28 -4.88
C PHE A 96 -4.82 -10.29 -4.34
N THR A 97 -4.56 -10.81 -3.15
CA THR A 97 -5.58 -11.54 -2.39
C THR A 97 -6.70 -10.59 -1.97
N PRO A 98 -7.91 -11.11 -1.68
CA PRO A 98 -8.91 -10.34 -0.94
C PRO A 98 -8.30 -9.68 0.28
N ALA A 99 -8.72 -8.45 0.57
CA ALA A 99 -8.20 -7.71 1.70
C ALA A 99 -8.82 -8.25 2.99
N ALA A 100 -8.00 -8.49 4.00
CA ALA A 100 -8.43 -8.89 5.34
C ALA A 100 -8.22 -7.73 6.31
N ALA A 101 -9.10 -7.61 7.31
CA ALA A 101 -8.92 -6.63 8.39
C ALA A 101 -7.60 -6.90 9.13
N MET A 102 -6.96 -5.83 9.58
CA MET A 102 -5.71 -5.81 10.34
C MET A 102 -5.89 -5.18 11.70
#